data_AF-A0A4R2EXB2-F1
#
_entry.id   AF-A0A4R2EXB2-F1
#
_cell.length_a   1.000
_cell.length_b   1.000
_cell.length_c   1.000
_cell.angle_alpha   90.00
_cell.angle_beta   90.00
_cell.angle_gamma   90.00
#
_symmetry.space_group_name_H-M   'P 1'
#
loop_
_entity.id
_entity.type
_entity.pdbx_description
1 polymer ?
#
loop_
_entity_poly.entity_id
_entity_poly.type
_entity_poly.pdbx_seq_one_letter_code
_entity_poly.pdbx_strand_id
1 'polypeptide(L)'
;MKEFNKVFLRMISAVCKYAKGNEAINSMPAAKELLTKSDTLIGKTEKVLEFVATENKSVVVAVTFASEKVVAPLYAVIKALEVYFTKQNNTAMVAELHITRTEIKRATYKAIQASVKSVLKIARDNLTNLAIYNITEEQLAAIEANMQQLTTANTALEAYQEEKRVKRVELDALIEEGKELLNEMDMVVDIISLTHPEAFKGYTEVRNKKEYTELLFTISVVNSETGKPEENARVVVQSTTKKEKDKPYVLIDRRTGKSGEIRNNKREFDIYEMIVEKIGCETHIQQFTVADNTPLRLEVMLKKKEGVN
;
A
#
# COMPACT_ATOMS: atom_id res chain seq x y z
N MET A 1 -1.95 3.65 2.07
CA MET A 1 -2.22 3.96 3.49
C MET A 1 -1.84 5.41 3.73
N LYS A 2 -2.70 6.25 4.33
CA LYS A 2 -2.30 7.61 4.72
C LYS A 2 -1.69 7.50 6.12
N GLU A 3 -0.38 7.68 6.22
CA GLU A 3 0.38 7.68 7.48
C GLU A 3 -0.25 8.58 8.55
N PHE A 4 -0.86 9.67 8.09
CA PHE A 4 -1.63 10.63 8.89
C PHE A 4 -2.68 10.00 9.81
N ASN A 5 -3.45 8.99 9.38
CA ASN A 5 -4.54 8.43 10.18
C ASN A 5 -4.00 7.64 11.38
N LYS A 6 -2.84 6.98 11.23
CA LYS A 6 -2.16 6.26 12.31
C LYS A 6 -1.58 7.22 13.34
N VAL A 7 -0.95 8.29 12.86
CA VAL A 7 -0.41 9.36 13.71
C VAL A 7 -1.51 10.02 14.53
N PHE A 8 -2.65 10.31 13.91
CA PHE A 8 -3.81 10.86 14.61
C PHE A 8 -4.30 9.93 15.72
N LEU A 9 -4.47 8.64 15.44
CA LEU A 9 -4.97 7.65 16.42
C LEU A 9 -4.07 7.50 17.64
N ARG A 10 -2.77 7.50 17.43
CA ARG A 10 -1.82 7.42 18.54
C ARG A 10 -1.79 8.71 19.36
N MET A 11 -1.89 9.87 18.71
CA MET A 11 -2.00 11.17 19.40
C MET A 11 -3.24 11.24 20.28
N ILE A 12 -4.44 10.93 19.76
CA ILE A 12 -5.67 10.93 20.58
C ILE A 12 -5.59 9.91 21.71
N SER A 13 -5.01 8.73 21.45
CA SER A 13 -4.80 7.70 22.49
C SER A 13 -3.85 8.17 23.60
N ALA A 14 -2.78 8.89 23.24
CA ALA A 14 -1.84 9.47 24.20
C ALA A 14 -2.50 10.55 25.05
N VAL A 15 -3.30 11.42 24.42
CA VAL A 15 -4.10 12.45 25.12
C VAL A 15 -5.06 11.79 26.11
N CYS A 16 -5.84 10.78 25.68
CA CYS A 16 -6.75 10.05 26.56
C CYS A 16 -6.02 9.38 27.73
N LYS A 17 -4.86 8.77 27.48
CA LYS A 17 -4.05 8.13 28.52
C LYS A 17 -3.55 9.15 29.55
N TYR A 18 -3.07 10.31 29.10
CA TYR A 18 -2.63 11.38 30.00
C TYR A 18 -3.80 11.91 30.84
N ALA A 19 -4.91 12.26 30.19
CA ALA A 19 -6.09 12.81 30.85
C ALA A 19 -6.69 11.86 31.90
N LYS A 20 -6.70 10.54 31.64
CA LYS A 20 -7.12 9.53 32.62
C LYS A 20 -6.18 9.40 33.81
N GLY A 21 -4.88 9.54 33.57
CA GLY A 21 -3.85 9.44 34.60
C GLY A 21 -3.69 10.70 35.46
N ASN A 22 -4.23 11.83 35.01
CA ASN A 22 -4.18 13.10 35.72
C ASN A 22 -5.47 13.31 36.53
N GLU A 23 -5.36 13.41 37.86
CA GLU A 23 -6.51 13.52 38.76
C GLU A 23 -7.33 14.80 38.55
N ALA A 24 -6.68 15.94 38.29
CA ALA A 24 -7.38 17.21 38.05
C ALA A 24 -8.24 17.16 36.78
N ILE A 25 -7.77 16.48 35.73
CA ILE A 25 -8.53 16.30 34.49
C ILE A 25 -9.60 15.22 34.68
N ASN A 26 -9.21 14.05 35.17
CA ASN A 26 -10.10 12.90 35.30
C ASN A 26 -11.20 13.10 36.35
N SER A 27 -11.08 14.05 37.28
CA SER A 27 -12.15 14.35 38.25
C SER A 27 -13.33 15.11 37.63
N MET A 28 -13.13 15.82 36.51
CA MET A 28 -14.17 16.59 35.84
C MET A 28 -15.20 15.67 35.14
N PRO A 29 -16.51 15.79 35.44
CA PRO A 29 -17.54 14.98 34.78
C PRO A 29 -17.54 15.11 33.25
N ALA A 30 -17.38 16.34 32.73
CA ALA A 30 -17.30 16.59 31.29
C ALA A 30 -16.10 15.88 30.64
N ALA A 31 -14.92 15.90 31.30
CA ALA A 31 -13.74 15.19 30.79
C ALA A 31 -13.96 13.67 30.78
N LYS A 32 -14.58 13.09 31.81
CA LYS A 32 -14.90 11.65 31.85
C LYS A 32 -15.82 11.21 30.71
N GLU A 33 -16.83 12.03 30.40
CA GLU A 33 -17.74 11.75 29.28
C GLU A 33 -16.98 11.75 27.95
N LEU A 34 -16.16 12.79 27.70
CA LEU A 34 -15.35 12.91 26.50
C LEU A 34 -14.32 11.78 26.36
N LEU A 35 -13.70 11.35 27.47
CA LEU A 35 -12.78 10.21 27.48
C LEU A 35 -13.48 8.91 27.08
N THR A 36 -14.70 8.69 27.56
CA THR A 36 -15.50 7.50 27.21
C THR A 36 -15.87 7.48 25.72
N LYS A 37 -16.28 8.64 25.18
CA LYS A 37 -16.55 8.81 23.75
C LYS A 37 -15.29 8.57 22.92
N SER A 38 -14.16 9.13 23.36
CA SER A 38 -12.86 9.00 22.69
C SER A 38 -12.37 7.55 22.66
N ASP A 39 -12.47 6.78 23.75
CA ASP A 39 -12.11 5.36 23.77
C ASP A 39 -12.95 4.54 22.78
N THR A 40 -14.26 4.82 22.76
CA THR A 40 -15.19 4.15 21.85
C THR A 40 -14.82 4.45 20.39
N LEU A 41 -14.49 5.71 20.09
CA LEU A 41 -14.05 6.14 18.77
C LEU A 41 -12.72 5.50 18.38
N ILE A 42 -11.73 5.48 19.27
CA ILE A 42 -10.43 4.82 19.04
C ILE A 42 -10.65 3.36 18.67
N GLY A 43 -11.42 2.61 19.47
CA GLY A 43 -11.67 1.19 19.21
C GLY A 43 -12.43 0.91 17.91
N LYS A 44 -13.36 1.79 17.50
CA LYS A 44 -14.01 1.71 16.18
C LYS A 44 -13.02 1.99 15.05
N THR A 45 -12.23 3.05 15.20
CA THR A 45 -11.27 3.50 14.18
C THR A 45 -10.18 2.46 13.95
N GLU A 46 -9.67 1.81 15.01
CA GLU A 46 -8.68 0.73 14.90
C GLU A 46 -9.19 -0.46 14.07
N LYS A 47 -10.43 -0.91 14.32
CA LYS A 47 -11.04 -2.01 13.56
C LYS A 47 -11.21 -1.66 12.07
N VAL A 48 -11.72 -0.47 11.78
CA VAL A 48 -11.90 0.00 10.40
C VAL A 48 -10.54 0.17 9.71
N LEU A 49 -9.55 0.68 10.42
CA LEU A 49 -8.19 0.86 9.92
C LEU A 49 -7.55 -0.48 9.57
N GLU A 50 -7.67 -1.50 10.43
CA GLU A 50 -7.15 -2.85 10.18
C GLU A 50 -7.79 -3.46 8.93
N PHE A 51 -9.11 -3.34 8.79
CA PHE A 51 -9.83 -3.81 7.61
C PHE A 51 -9.34 -3.14 6.31
N VAL A 52 -9.21 -1.81 6.33
CA VAL A 52 -8.74 -1.05 5.15
C VAL A 52 -7.27 -1.34 4.83
N ALA A 53 -6.44 -1.58 5.84
CA ALA A 53 -5.03 -1.91 5.68
C ALA A 53 -4.81 -3.33 5.12
N THR A 54 -5.68 -4.26 5.48
CA THR A 54 -5.56 -5.66 5.06
C THR A 54 -5.96 -5.83 3.59
N GLU A 55 -5.15 -6.55 2.83
CA GLU A 55 -5.46 -6.95 1.45
C GLU A 55 -5.95 -8.39 1.45
N ASN A 56 -7.18 -8.61 0.99
CA ASN A 56 -7.66 -9.96 0.74
C ASN A 56 -7.16 -10.44 -0.64
N LYS A 57 -5.92 -10.94 -0.67
CA LYS A 57 -5.28 -11.45 -1.90
C LYS A 57 -6.04 -12.63 -2.52
N SER A 58 -6.83 -13.38 -1.74
CA SER A 58 -7.57 -14.54 -2.22
C SER A 58 -8.57 -14.19 -3.32
N VAL A 59 -9.22 -13.02 -3.23
CA VAL A 59 -10.24 -12.58 -4.21
C VAL A 59 -9.59 -12.25 -5.56
N VAL A 60 -8.40 -11.63 -5.54
CA VAL A 60 -7.62 -11.33 -6.75
C VAL A 60 -7.09 -12.60 -7.41
N VAL A 61 -6.59 -13.54 -6.60
CA VAL A 61 -6.13 -14.85 -7.08
C VAL A 61 -7.28 -15.64 -7.70
N ALA A 62 -8.46 -15.63 -7.09
CA ALA A 62 -9.65 -16.31 -7.63
C ALA A 62 -10.05 -15.78 -9.01
N VAL A 63 -10.06 -14.46 -9.21
CA VAL A 63 -10.33 -13.84 -10.53
C VAL A 63 -9.28 -14.24 -11.55
N THR A 64 -8.00 -14.20 -11.17
CA THR A 64 -6.89 -14.58 -12.07
C THR A 64 -7.02 -16.02 -12.53
N PHE A 65 -7.24 -16.93 -11.57
CA PHE A 65 -7.42 -18.36 -11.85
C PHE A 65 -8.65 -18.64 -12.71
N ALA A 66 -9.79 -18.02 -12.42
CA ALA A 66 -11.00 -18.16 -13.22
C ALA A 66 -10.83 -17.62 -14.64
N SER A 67 -10.09 -16.52 -14.81
CA SER A 67 -9.79 -15.94 -16.13
C SER A 67 -8.97 -16.90 -16.99
N GLU A 68 -7.93 -17.51 -16.41
CA GLU A 68 -7.08 -18.48 -17.14
C GLU A 68 -7.86 -19.70 -17.64
N LYS A 69 -8.85 -20.16 -16.88
CA LYS A 69 -9.75 -21.27 -17.26
C LYS A 69 -10.69 -20.94 -18.42
N VAL A 70 -10.93 -19.65 -18.72
CA VAL A 70 -11.77 -19.22 -19.84
C VAL A 70 -10.91 -18.89 -21.06
N VAL A 71 -9.82 -18.15 -20.88
CA VAL A 71 -9.01 -17.57 -21.97
C VAL A 71 -8.42 -18.64 -22.88
N ALA A 72 -7.81 -19.69 -22.33
CA ALA A 72 -7.13 -20.69 -23.15
C ALA A 72 -8.11 -21.56 -23.96
N PRO A 73 -9.19 -22.12 -23.37
CA PRO A 73 -10.18 -22.87 -24.13
C PRO A 73 -10.94 -22.01 -25.16
N LEU A 74 -11.29 -20.77 -24.80
CA LEU A 74 -11.94 -19.84 -25.73
C LEU A 74 -11.07 -19.56 -26.96
N TYR A 75 -9.78 -19.30 -26.76
CA TYR A 75 -8.85 -19.07 -27.86
C TYR A 75 -8.73 -20.26 -28.80
N ALA A 76 -8.77 -21.50 -28.27
CA ALA A 76 -8.73 -22.70 -29.09
C ALA A 76 -9.97 -22.79 -30.01
N VAL A 77 -11.17 -22.52 -29.48
CA VAL A 77 -12.42 -22.50 -30.27
C VAL A 77 -12.37 -21.41 -31.35
N ILE A 78 -11.90 -20.21 -31.01
CA ILE A 78 -11.74 -19.11 -31.96
C ILE A 78 -10.82 -19.52 -33.13
N LYS A 79 -9.67 -20.12 -32.82
CA LYS A 79 -8.72 -20.56 -33.85
C LYS A 79 -9.30 -21.68 -34.73
N ALA A 80 -10.05 -22.62 -34.14
CA ALA A 80 -10.74 -23.65 -34.91
C ALA A 80 -11.77 -23.06 -35.89
N LEU A 81 -12.54 -22.07 -35.43
CA LEU A 81 -13.48 -21.33 -36.28
C LEU A 81 -12.78 -20.53 -37.38
N GLU A 82 -11.69 -19.82 -37.09
CA GLU A 82 -10.90 -19.12 -38.11
C GLU A 82 -10.39 -20.06 -39.20
N VAL A 83 -9.86 -21.23 -38.83
CA VAL A 83 -9.39 -22.23 -39.81
C VAL A 83 -10.55 -22.77 -40.65
N TYR A 84 -11.70 -23.05 -40.02
CA TYR A 84 -12.91 -23.49 -40.70
C TYR A 84 -13.40 -22.46 -41.72
N PHE A 85 -13.57 -21.20 -41.33
CA PHE A 85 -14.04 -20.14 -42.24
C PHE A 85 -13.01 -19.76 -43.31
N THR A 86 -11.72 -19.91 -43.02
CA THR A 86 -10.66 -19.75 -44.03
C THR A 86 -10.82 -20.78 -45.16
N LYS A 87 -11.10 -22.05 -44.83
CA LYS A 87 -11.35 -23.10 -45.84
C LYS A 87 -12.59 -22.84 -46.70
N GLN A 88 -13.53 -22.04 -46.20
CA GLN A 88 -14.73 -21.63 -46.93
C GLN A 88 -14.56 -20.34 -47.74
N ASN A 89 -13.37 -19.73 -47.72
CA ASN A 89 -13.11 -18.40 -48.27
C ASN A 89 -14.04 -17.30 -47.69
N ASN A 90 -14.54 -17.47 -46.46
CA ASN A 90 -15.36 -16.46 -45.79
C ASN A 90 -14.46 -15.45 -45.04
N THR A 91 -13.87 -14.52 -45.80
CA THR A 91 -12.91 -13.53 -45.29
C THR A 91 -13.51 -12.59 -44.24
N ALA A 92 -14.81 -12.30 -44.31
CA ALA A 92 -15.51 -11.45 -43.35
C ALA A 92 -15.54 -12.08 -41.94
N MET A 93 -15.95 -13.35 -41.84
CA MET A 93 -15.97 -14.08 -40.56
C MET A 93 -14.57 -14.30 -40.00
N VAL A 94 -13.58 -14.55 -40.85
CA VAL A 94 -12.19 -14.68 -40.42
C VAL A 94 -11.70 -13.38 -39.78
N ALA A 95 -11.99 -12.22 -40.39
CA ALA A 95 -11.61 -10.93 -39.83
C ALA A 95 -12.33 -10.63 -38.50
N GLU A 96 -13.61 -10.99 -38.37
CA GLU A 96 -14.39 -10.80 -37.14
C GLU A 96 -13.88 -11.65 -35.96
N LEU A 97 -13.47 -12.88 -36.24
CA LEU A 97 -12.96 -13.82 -35.25
C LEU A 97 -11.48 -13.63 -34.93
N HIS A 98 -10.77 -12.79 -35.69
CA HIS A 98 -9.34 -12.63 -35.52
C HIS A 98 -9.00 -11.88 -34.24
N ILE A 99 -8.60 -12.64 -33.22
CA ILE A 99 -8.12 -12.09 -31.94
C ILE A 99 -6.97 -12.94 -31.40
N THR A 100 -5.98 -12.28 -30.81
CA THR A 100 -4.85 -12.94 -30.17
C THR A 100 -5.19 -13.33 -28.74
N ARG A 101 -4.52 -14.39 -28.22
CA ARG A 101 -4.66 -14.79 -26.81
C ARG A 101 -4.33 -13.64 -25.85
N THR A 102 -3.36 -12.80 -26.19
CA THR A 102 -2.94 -11.65 -25.37
C THR A 102 -4.04 -10.60 -25.30
N GLU A 103 -4.76 -10.34 -26.40
CA GLU A 103 -5.90 -9.43 -26.41
C GLU A 103 -7.04 -9.94 -25.54
N ILE A 104 -7.39 -11.23 -25.64
CA ILE A 104 -8.40 -11.85 -24.76
C ILE A 104 -7.97 -11.73 -23.30
N LYS A 105 -6.70 -12.00 -22.97
CA LYS A 105 -6.17 -11.92 -21.60
C LYS A 105 -6.21 -10.50 -21.03
N ARG A 106 -6.09 -9.47 -21.87
CA ARG A 106 -6.13 -8.06 -21.47
C ARG A 106 -7.54 -7.46 -21.47
N ALA A 107 -8.51 -8.16 -22.06
CA ALA A 107 -9.88 -7.72 -22.12
C ALA A 107 -10.53 -7.69 -20.73
N THR A 108 -11.51 -6.81 -20.55
CA THR A 108 -12.33 -6.79 -19.34
C THR A 108 -13.18 -8.07 -19.25
N TYR A 109 -13.57 -8.50 -18.05
CA TYR A 109 -14.40 -9.69 -17.91
C TYR A 109 -15.73 -9.59 -18.68
N LYS A 110 -16.30 -8.37 -18.79
CA LYS A 110 -17.49 -8.09 -19.59
C LYS A 110 -17.25 -8.29 -21.08
N ALA A 111 -16.09 -7.86 -21.59
CA ALA A 111 -15.70 -8.09 -22.98
C ALA A 111 -15.42 -9.58 -23.25
N ILE A 112 -14.79 -10.29 -22.31
CA ILE A 112 -14.62 -11.75 -22.38
C ILE A 112 -15.99 -12.44 -22.40
N GLN A 113 -16.93 -12.03 -21.55
CA GLN A 113 -18.28 -12.57 -21.52
C GLN A 113 -19.03 -12.39 -22.85
N ALA A 114 -18.94 -11.21 -23.44
CA ALA A 114 -19.53 -10.93 -24.75
C ALA A 114 -18.89 -11.80 -25.84
N SER A 115 -17.56 -11.94 -25.81
CA SER A 115 -16.80 -12.79 -26.73
C SER A 115 -17.20 -14.25 -26.60
N VAL A 116 -17.29 -14.77 -25.38
CA VAL A 116 -17.75 -16.14 -25.09
C VAL A 116 -19.15 -16.36 -25.67
N LYS A 117 -20.11 -15.46 -25.40
CA LYS A 117 -21.48 -15.59 -25.94
C LYS A 117 -21.50 -15.63 -27.47
N SER A 118 -20.77 -14.74 -28.13
CA SER A 118 -20.73 -14.67 -29.60
C SER A 118 -20.06 -15.92 -30.20
N VAL A 119 -18.85 -16.24 -29.73
CA VAL A 119 -18.05 -17.35 -30.24
C VAL A 119 -18.73 -18.69 -30.03
N LEU A 120 -19.31 -18.93 -28.85
CA LEU A 120 -19.98 -20.20 -28.57
C LEU A 120 -21.25 -20.37 -29.41
N LYS A 121 -21.98 -19.29 -29.69
CA LYS A 121 -23.13 -19.34 -30.62
C LYS A 121 -22.67 -19.81 -32.01
N ILE A 122 -21.66 -19.15 -32.56
CA ILE A 122 -21.11 -19.50 -33.88
C ILE A 122 -20.55 -20.93 -33.89
N ALA A 123 -19.87 -21.35 -32.81
CA ALA A 123 -19.32 -22.69 -32.67
C ALA A 123 -20.41 -23.76 -32.65
N ARG A 124 -21.51 -23.54 -31.92
CA ARG A 124 -22.65 -24.46 -31.88
C ARG A 124 -23.35 -24.57 -33.24
N ASP A 125 -23.53 -23.45 -33.94
CA ASP A 125 -24.12 -23.42 -35.28
C ASP A 125 -23.27 -24.21 -36.31
N ASN A 126 -21.98 -24.44 -36.02
CA ASN A 126 -21.04 -25.14 -36.89
C ASN A 126 -20.41 -26.39 -36.25
N LEU A 127 -21.01 -26.93 -35.17
CA LEU A 127 -20.37 -27.93 -34.31
C LEU A 127 -19.91 -29.18 -35.08
N THR A 128 -20.76 -29.70 -35.98
CA THR A 128 -20.44 -30.88 -36.81
C THR A 128 -19.17 -30.67 -37.64
N ASN A 129 -18.96 -29.45 -38.15
CA ASN A 129 -17.79 -29.11 -38.95
C ASN A 129 -16.55 -28.83 -38.11
N LEU A 130 -16.71 -28.49 -36.84
CA LEU A 130 -15.62 -28.23 -35.91
C LEU A 130 -15.11 -29.49 -35.19
N ALA A 131 -15.84 -30.60 -35.29
CA ALA A 131 -15.46 -31.89 -34.70
C ALA A 131 -14.07 -32.36 -35.17
N ILE A 132 -13.67 -32.05 -36.42
CA ILE A 132 -12.34 -32.39 -36.96
C ILE A 132 -11.18 -31.66 -36.26
N TYR A 133 -11.48 -30.58 -35.52
CA TYR A 133 -10.52 -29.83 -34.72
C TYR A 133 -10.64 -30.18 -33.21
N ASN A 134 -11.29 -31.30 -32.89
CA ASN A 134 -11.58 -31.76 -31.53
C ASN A 134 -12.41 -30.77 -30.70
N ILE A 135 -13.26 -29.95 -31.34
CA ILE A 135 -14.24 -29.13 -30.64
C ILE A 135 -15.51 -29.94 -30.42
N THR A 136 -15.94 -30.07 -29.17
CA THR A 136 -17.13 -30.84 -28.77
C THR A 136 -18.09 -29.99 -27.94
N GLU A 137 -19.37 -30.41 -27.83
CA GLU A 137 -20.34 -29.67 -27.01
C GLU A 137 -19.92 -29.64 -25.54
N GLU A 138 -19.27 -30.69 -25.03
CA GLU A 138 -18.75 -30.73 -23.67
C GLU A 138 -17.70 -29.65 -23.43
N GLN A 139 -16.85 -29.36 -24.42
CA GLN A 139 -15.88 -28.27 -24.32
C GLN A 139 -16.57 -26.89 -24.33
N LEU A 140 -17.59 -26.71 -25.18
CA LEU A 140 -18.35 -25.45 -25.23
C LEU A 140 -19.10 -25.21 -23.91
N ALA A 141 -19.74 -26.25 -23.36
CA ALA A 141 -20.40 -26.21 -22.07
C ALA A 141 -19.41 -25.93 -20.92
N ALA A 142 -18.21 -26.51 -20.97
CA ALA A 142 -17.16 -26.23 -19.98
C ALA A 142 -16.71 -24.75 -20.02
N ILE A 143 -16.63 -24.14 -21.20
CA ILE A 143 -16.33 -22.71 -21.34
C ILE A 143 -17.43 -21.85 -20.71
N GLU A 144 -18.71 -22.18 -20.90
CA GLU A 144 -19.82 -21.47 -20.26
C GLU A 144 -19.77 -21.59 -18.73
N ALA A 145 -19.53 -22.79 -18.21
CA ALA A 145 -19.40 -23.02 -16.77
C ALA A 145 -18.22 -22.23 -16.18
N ASN A 146 -17.05 -22.22 -16.86
CA ASN A 146 -15.90 -21.43 -16.44
C ASN A 146 -16.18 -19.91 -16.50
N MET A 147 -16.97 -19.45 -17.48
CA MET A 147 -17.39 -18.05 -17.57
C MET A 147 -18.34 -17.66 -16.42
N GLN A 148 -19.20 -18.56 -15.96
CA GLN A 148 -20.02 -18.34 -14.76
C GLN A 148 -19.12 -18.21 -13.51
N GLN A 149 -18.10 -19.07 -13.37
CA GLN A 149 -17.13 -18.97 -12.27
C GLN A 149 -16.37 -17.62 -12.31
N LEU A 150 -15.94 -17.18 -13.49
CA LEU A 150 -15.28 -15.88 -13.66
C LEU A 150 -16.22 -14.72 -13.30
N THR A 151 -17.51 -14.83 -13.65
CA THR A 151 -18.52 -13.83 -13.29
C THR A 151 -18.66 -13.73 -11.77
N THR A 152 -18.85 -14.87 -11.09
CA THR A 152 -18.96 -14.92 -9.63
C THR A 152 -17.72 -14.34 -8.93
N ALA A 153 -16.52 -14.68 -9.42
CA ALA A 153 -15.28 -14.16 -8.86
C ALA A 153 -15.15 -12.64 -9.04
N ASN A 154 -15.54 -12.09 -10.20
CA ASN A 154 -15.54 -10.64 -10.42
C ASN A 154 -16.58 -9.93 -9.56
N THR A 155 -17.79 -10.48 -9.40
CA THR A 155 -18.81 -9.91 -8.50
C THR A 155 -18.31 -9.84 -7.06
N ALA A 156 -17.63 -10.90 -6.58
CA ALA A 156 -17.03 -10.89 -5.26
C ALA A 156 -15.90 -9.84 -5.12
N LEU A 157 -15.10 -9.64 -6.18
CA LEU A 157 -14.07 -8.60 -6.22
C LEU A 157 -14.68 -7.20 -6.19
N GLU A 158 -15.71 -6.94 -6.99
CA GLU A 158 -16.43 -5.67 -7.01
C GLU A 158 -17.05 -5.37 -5.63
N ALA A 159 -17.70 -6.35 -5.00
CA ALA A 159 -18.26 -6.21 -3.66
C ALA A 159 -17.18 -5.89 -2.61
N TYR A 160 -16.05 -6.60 -2.64
CA TYR A 160 -14.93 -6.34 -1.74
C TYR A 160 -14.33 -4.93 -1.92
N GLN A 161 -14.18 -4.48 -3.17
CA GLN A 161 -13.68 -3.14 -3.47
C GLN A 161 -14.64 -2.05 -2.98
N GLU A 162 -15.95 -2.27 -3.17
CA GLU A 162 -16.98 -1.35 -2.71
C GLU A 162 -17.04 -1.28 -1.17
N GLU A 163 -16.99 -2.43 -0.48
CA GLU A 163 -16.91 -2.47 0.98
C GLU A 163 -15.67 -1.70 1.48
N LYS A 164 -14.51 -1.91 0.84
CA LYS A 164 -13.27 -1.19 1.18
C LYS A 164 -13.40 0.32 0.94
N ARG A 165 -14.16 0.74 -0.08
CA ARG A 165 -14.46 2.16 -0.34
C ARG A 165 -15.33 2.75 0.76
N VAL A 166 -16.43 2.08 1.12
CA VAL A 166 -17.33 2.49 2.22
C VAL A 166 -16.55 2.60 3.53
N LYS A 167 -15.71 1.62 3.86
CA LYS A 167 -14.87 1.65 5.06
C LYS A 167 -13.83 2.77 5.07
N ARG A 168 -13.35 3.23 3.91
CA ARG A 168 -12.49 4.43 3.86
C ARG A 168 -13.27 5.71 4.18
N VAL A 169 -14.49 5.83 3.68
CA VAL A 169 -15.36 6.98 4.02
C VAL A 169 -15.71 6.97 5.51
N GLU A 170 -16.03 5.80 6.06
CA GLU A 170 -16.26 5.62 7.50
C GLU A 170 -15.01 6.00 8.32
N LEU A 171 -13.82 5.60 7.87
CA LEU A 171 -12.56 5.98 8.52
C LEU A 171 -12.36 7.50 8.52
N ASP A 172 -12.58 8.17 7.39
CA ASP A 172 -12.42 9.62 7.30
C ASP A 172 -13.42 10.34 8.23
N ALA A 173 -14.66 9.86 8.32
CA ALA A 173 -15.67 10.40 9.24
C ALA A 173 -15.29 10.23 10.72
N LEU A 174 -14.79 9.05 11.11
CA LEU A 174 -14.30 8.78 12.47
C LEU A 174 -13.11 9.66 12.84
N ILE A 175 -12.24 9.99 11.89
CA ILE A 175 -11.11 10.89 12.12
C ILE A 175 -11.61 12.32 12.37
N GLU A 176 -12.61 12.80 11.63
CA GLU A 176 -13.20 14.13 11.88
C GLU A 176 -13.91 14.18 13.23
N GLU A 177 -14.73 13.16 13.57
CA GLU A 177 -15.36 13.07 14.89
C GLU A 177 -14.31 13.05 16.02
N GLY A 178 -13.19 12.37 15.82
CA GLY A 178 -12.08 12.37 16.78
C GLY A 178 -11.45 13.76 16.96
N LYS A 179 -11.36 14.57 15.90
CA LYS A 179 -10.84 15.94 15.99
C LYS A 179 -11.79 16.84 16.77
N GLU A 180 -13.09 16.68 16.58
CA GLU A 180 -14.11 17.41 17.33
C GLU A 180 -14.03 17.08 18.82
N LEU A 181 -13.94 15.79 19.18
CA LEU A 181 -13.76 15.35 20.57
C LEU A 181 -12.48 15.91 21.20
N LEU A 182 -11.37 15.97 20.44
CA LEU A 182 -10.13 16.58 20.90
C LEU A 182 -10.29 18.07 21.15
N ASN A 183 -10.95 18.81 20.25
CA ASN A 183 -11.21 20.24 20.44
C ASN A 183 -12.10 20.50 21.66
N GLU A 184 -13.11 19.66 21.90
CA GLU A 184 -13.94 19.73 23.12
C GLU A 184 -13.11 19.46 24.37
N MET A 185 -12.22 18.46 24.32
CA MET A 185 -11.30 18.18 25.42
C MET A 185 -10.33 19.34 25.68
N ASP A 186 -9.80 19.96 24.63
CA ASP A 186 -8.92 21.13 24.71
C ASP A 186 -9.63 22.27 25.49
N MET A 187 -10.92 22.52 25.20
CA MET A 187 -11.74 23.51 25.92
C MET A 187 -11.99 23.13 27.39
N VAL A 188 -12.28 21.86 27.68
CA VAL A 188 -12.53 21.40 29.06
C VAL A 188 -11.26 21.49 29.91
N VAL A 189 -10.10 21.15 29.36
CA VAL A 189 -8.83 21.23 30.09
C VAL A 189 -8.39 22.68 30.32
N ASP A 190 -8.77 23.61 29.45
CA ASP A 190 -8.47 25.04 29.62
C ASP A 190 -9.12 25.64 30.89
N ILE A 191 -10.25 25.10 31.35
CA ILE A 191 -10.94 25.52 32.59
C ILE A 191 -10.01 25.42 33.81
N ILE A 192 -9.12 24.42 33.83
CA ILE A 192 -8.19 24.19 34.94
C ILE A 192 -6.82 24.83 34.72
N SER A 193 -6.62 25.62 33.66
CA SER A 193 -5.31 26.22 33.31
C SER A 193 -4.73 27.08 34.43
N LEU A 194 -5.58 27.85 35.14
CA LEU A 194 -5.17 28.73 36.23
C LEU A 194 -5.14 28.02 37.59
N THR A 195 -5.98 27.00 37.80
CA THR A 195 -6.10 26.30 39.09
C THR A 195 -5.16 25.11 39.20
N HIS A 196 -4.84 24.46 38.07
CA HIS A 196 -3.98 23.29 37.96
C HIS A 196 -3.03 23.44 36.75
N PRO A 197 -2.13 24.44 36.77
CA PRO A 197 -1.29 24.78 35.62
C PRO A 197 -0.37 23.65 35.16
N GLU A 198 0.08 22.77 36.07
CA GLU A 198 0.91 21.62 35.71
C GLU A 198 0.14 20.55 34.91
N ALA A 199 -1.13 20.32 35.26
CA ALA A 199 -2.02 19.40 34.55
C ALA A 199 -2.32 19.92 33.14
N PHE A 200 -2.62 21.21 33.01
CA PHE A 200 -2.83 21.87 31.73
C PHE A 200 -1.57 21.83 30.84
N LYS A 201 -0.39 22.12 31.43
CA LYS A 201 0.89 22.08 30.71
C LYS A 201 1.19 20.68 30.18
N GLY A 202 1.08 19.65 31.03
CA GLY A 202 1.35 18.27 30.60
C GLY A 202 0.35 17.77 29.56
N TYR A 203 -0.93 18.15 29.66
CA TYR A 203 -1.92 17.88 28.61
C TYR A 203 -1.50 18.52 27.28
N THR A 204 -1.18 19.81 27.31
CA THR A 204 -0.77 20.60 26.13
C THR A 204 0.49 20.02 25.49
N GLU A 205 1.46 19.57 26.29
CA GLU A 205 2.67 18.91 25.82
C GLU A 205 2.35 17.59 25.09
N VAL A 206 1.44 16.77 25.61
CA VAL A 206 1.00 15.52 24.96
C VAL A 206 0.22 15.81 23.68
N ARG A 207 -0.69 16.79 23.73
CA ARG A 207 -1.56 17.22 22.62
C ARG A 207 -0.79 17.82 21.44
N ASN A 208 0.25 18.60 21.76
CA ASN A 208 1.13 19.24 20.78
C ASN A 208 2.40 18.43 20.49
N LYS A 209 2.56 17.27 21.16
CA LYS A 209 3.63 16.36 20.83
C LYS A 209 3.45 16.02 19.36
N LYS A 210 4.35 16.55 18.53
CA LYS A 210 4.53 16.03 17.19
C LYS A 210 4.90 14.59 17.42
N GLU A 211 3.94 13.69 17.26
CA GLU A 211 4.27 12.32 16.98
C GLU A 211 5.16 12.38 15.76
N TYR A 212 6.45 12.17 16.02
CA TYR A 212 7.43 12.06 14.97
C TYR A 212 6.83 11.05 13.97
N THR A 213 6.62 11.50 12.73
CA THR A 213 6.72 10.57 11.59
C THR A 213 7.93 9.73 11.90
N GLU A 214 7.76 8.41 11.93
CA GLU A 214 8.60 7.40 12.60
C GLU A 214 10.07 7.39 12.14
N LEU A 215 10.74 8.52 12.12
CA LEU A 215 11.93 8.78 11.35
C LEU A 215 13.11 8.60 12.29
N LEU A 216 13.66 7.40 12.26
CA LEU A 216 14.76 7.01 13.14
C LEU A 216 16.04 7.73 12.76
N PHE A 217 16.28 7.90 11.46
CA PHE A 217 17.37 8.74 11.02
C PHE A 217 17.16 9.35 9.63
N THR A 218 17.75 10.52 9.43
CA THR A 218 17.95 11.17 8.13
C THR A 218 19.43 11.15 7.81
N ILE A 219 19.79 10.79 6.58
CA ILE A 219 21.12 10.93 6.01
C ILE A 219 21.04 12.02 4.95
N SER A 220 21.73 13.13 5.18
CA SER A 220 21.88 14.23 4.22
C SER A 220 23.26 14.14 3.59
N VAL A 221 23.31 13.98 2.27
CA VAL A 221 24.56 13.95 1.52
C VAL A 221 24.75 15.30 0.83
N VAL A 222 25.84 15.98 1.15
CA VAL A 222 26.16 17.30 0.63
C VAL A 222 27.56 17.31 0.02
N ASN A 223 27.75 18.17 -0.97
CA ASN A 223 29.05 18.39 -1.59
C ASN A 223 29.94 19.20 -0.62
N SER A 224 31.14 18.71 -0.33
CA SER A 224 32.03 19.36 0.64
C SER A 224 32.52 20.76 0.21
N GLU A 225 32.57 21.04 -1.10
CA GLU A 225 33.08 22.31 -1.65
C GLU A 225 31.96 23.36 -1.73
N THR A 226 30.77 22.94 -2.16
CA THR A 226 29.67 23.87 -2.47
C THR A 226 28.60 23.95 -1.38
N GLY A 227 28.59 23.00 -0.44
CA GLY A 227 27.54 22.85 0.57
C GLY A 227 26.16 22.48 -0.01
N LYS A 228 26.07 22.22 -1.31
CA LYS A 228 24.81 21.87 -1.97
C LYS A 228 24.48 20.38 -1.82
N PRO A 229 23.20 20.00 -1.80
CA PRO A 229 22.81 18.60 -1.75
C PRO A 229 23.34 17.81 -2.95
N GLU A 230 23.82 16.60 -2.70
CA GLU A 230 24.33 15.70 -3.73
C GLU A 230 23.27 14.73 -4.20
N GLU A 231 22.79 14.91 -5.43
CA GLU A 231 21.86 13.98 -6.09
C GLU A 231 22.59 12.75 -6.65
N ASN A 232 21.92 11.60 -6.69
CA ASN A 232 22.42 10.33 -7.22
C ASN A 232 23.61 9.70 -6.49
N ALA A 233 23.92 10.12 -5.26
CA ALA A 233 24.85 9.41 -4.38
C ALA A 233 24.17 8.13 -3.86
N ARG A 234 24.85 6.98 -3.96
CA ARG A 234 24.37 5.71 -3.39
C ARG A 234 24.69 5.69 -1.89
N VAL A 235 23.70 5.37 -1.07
CA VAL A 235 23.82 5.20 0.38
C VAL A 235 23.38 3.80 0.73
N VAL A 236 24.29 3.06 1.37
CA VAL A 236 24.05 1.73 1.93
C VAL A 236 24.14 1.82 3.44
N VAL A 237 23.17 1.26 4.15
CA VAL A 237 23.19 1.15 5.61
C VAL A 237 23.03 -0.33 5.96
N GLN A 238 24.05 -0.90 6.59
CA GLN A 238 24.11 -2.31 6.95
C GLN A 238 24.31 -2.50 8.45
N SER A 239 23.64 -3.48 9.04
CA SER A 239 23.81 -3.83 10.45
C SER A 239 25.19 -4.46 10.66
N THR A 240 25.87 -4.06 11.73
CA THR A 240 27.14 -4.68 12.14
C THR A 240 26.92 -5.91 13.03
N THR A 241 25.71 -6.10 13.58
CA THR A 241 25.40 -7.18 14.52
C THR A 241 24.52 -8.28 13.92
N LYS A 242 23.66 -7.97 12.94
CA LYS A 242 22.73 -8.90 12.30
C LYS A 242 23.22 -9.36 10.93
N LYS A 243 23.03 -10.65 10.67
CA LYS A 243 23.32 -11.27 9.37
C LYS A 243 22.10 -11.98 8.79
N GLU A 244 21.94 -11.93 7.48
CA GLU A 244 20.97 -12.69 6.70
C GLU A 244 21.70 -13.51 5.64
N LYS A 245 21.56 -14.84 5.67
CA LYS A 245 22.24 -15.77 4.74
C LYS A 245 23.76 -15.49 4.63
N ASP A 246 24.42 -15.41 5.79
CA ASP A 246 25.85 -15.14 5.97
C ASP A 246 26.37 -13.77 5.50
N LYS A 247 25.48 -12.83 5.14
CA LYS A 247 25.84 -11.44 4.79
C LYS A 247 25.27 -10.44 5.81
N PRO A 248 25.90 -9.27 6.02
CA PRO A 248 25.33 -8.20 6.84
C PRO A 248 23.90 -7.86 6.38
N TYR A 249 22.98 -7.70 7.32
CA TYR A 249 21.61 -7.28 7.00
C TYR A 249 21.62 -5.84 6.48
N VAL A 250 21.11 -5.63 5.28
CA VAL A 250 21.08 -4.30 4.63
C VAL A 250 19.73 -3.64 4.90
N LEU A 251 19.76 -2.59 5.71
CA LEU A 251 18.57 -1.80 6.04
C LEU A 251 18.19 -0.85 4.89
N ILE A 252 19.19 -0.25 4.24
CA ILE A 252 19.04 0.70 3.14
C ILE A 252 20.06 0.38 2.05
N ASP A 253 19.61 0.37 0.79
CA ASP A 253 20.46 0.53 -0.40
C ASP A 253 19.67 1.39 -1.39
N ARG A 254 19.97 2.69 -1.42
CA ARG A 254 19.20 3.68 -2.20
C ARG A 254 20.12 4.76 -2.75
N ARG A 255 19.63 5.51 -3.74
CA ARG A 255 20.29 6.73 -4.24
C ARG A 255 19.56 7.98 -3.75
N THR A 256 20.33 9.03 -3.45
CA THR A 256 19.78 10.34 -3.07
C THR A 256 19.06 11.00 -4.26
N GLY A 257 17.97 11.71 -3.97
CA GLY A 257 17.28 12.57 -4.95
C GLY A 257 17.80 14.01 -4.92
N LYS A 258 17.06 14.94 -5.54
CA LYS A 258 17.42 16.38 -5.62
C LYS A 258 17.71 17.06 -4.28
N SER A 259 17.11 16.58 -3.19
CA SER A 259 17.34 17.12 -1.85
C SER A 259 18.58 16.55 -1.15
N GLY A 260 19.29 15.59 -1.75
CA GLY A 260 20.45 14.92 -1.13
C GLY A 260 20.10 14.05 0.08
N GLU A 261 18.81 13.86 0.39
CA GLU A 261 18.38 13.21 1.63
C GLU A 261 17.89 11.78 1.41
N ILE A 262 18.23 10.90 2.36
CA ILE A 262 17.61 9.59 2.56
C ILE A 262 17.05 9.52 3.98
N ARG A 263 15.81 9.07 4.08
CA ARG A 263 15.07 8.98 5.35
C ARG A 263 14.75 7.51 5.63
N ASN A 264 15.00 7.08 6.86
CA ASN A 264 14.60 5.75 7.33
C ASN A 264 13.57 5.85 8.45
N ASN A 265 12.52 5.04 8.31
CA ASN A 265 11.48 4.89 9.31
C ASN A 265 11.30 3.46 9.84
N LYS A 266 12.12 2.50 9.37
CA LYS A 266 12.07 1.13 9.87
C LYS A 266 12.63 1.06 11.29
N ARG A 267 11.79 0.57 12.22
CA ARG A 267 12.11 0.39 13.65
C ARG A 267 13.02 -0.79 13.90
N GLU A 268 14.30 -0.57 13.66
CA GLU A 268 15.35 -1.51 13.99
C GLU A 268 16.45 -0.81 14.78
N PHE A 269 16.59 -1.22 16.04
CA PHE A 269 17.63 -0.73 16.93
C PHE A 269 18.87 -1.60 16.76
N ASP A 270 19.97 -0.97 16.40
CA ASP A 270 21.21 -1.65 16.07
C ASP A 270 22.38 -0.66 15.98
N ILE A 271 23.57 -1.23 15.82
CA ILE A 271 24.75 -0.51 15.35
C ILE A 271 24.83 -0.73 13.84
N TYR A 272 24.85 0.38 13.11
CA TYR A 272 24.88 0.38 11.66
C TYR A 272 26.19 0.94 11.14
N GLU A 273 26.61 0.43 9.99
CA GLU A 273 27.64 1.03 9.14
C GLU A 273 26.96 1.63 7.91
N MET A 274 27.19 2.91 7.70
CA MET A 274 26.77 3.67 6.53
C MET A 274 27.92 3.78 5.54
N ILE A 275 27.65 3.47 4.28
CA ILE A 275 28.58 3.62 3.16
C ILE A 275 27.92 4.54 2.13
N VAL A 276 28.58 5.64 1.79
CA VAL A 276 28.11 6.60 0.77
C VAL A 276 29.09 6.66 -0.39
N GLU A 277 28.59 6.42 -1.60
CA GLU A 277 29.36 6.32 -2.83
C GLU A 277 28.78 7.22 -3.93
N LYS A 278 29.65 7.97 -4.62
CA LYS A 278 29.29 8.69 -5.84
C LYS A 278 30.46 8.67 -6.83
N ILE A 279 30.15 8.54 -8.12
CA ILE A 279 31.16 8.59 -9.19
C ILE A 279 31.90 9.93 -9.10
N GLY A 280 33.23 9.88 -9.10
CA GLY A 280 34.08 11.07 -8.96
C GLY A 280 34.28 11.58 -7.53
N CYS A 281 33.65 10.97 -6.53
CA CYS A 281 33.81 11.31 -5.11
C CYS A 281 34.51 10.20 -4.33
N GLU A 282 35.12 10.56 -3.21
CA GLU A 282 35.64 9.61 -2.22
C GLU A 282 34.49 8.84 -1.56
N THR A 283 34.70 7.55 -1.30
CA THR A 283 33.73 6.75 -0.55
C THR A 283 33.80 7.15 0.91
N HIS A 284 32.65 7.49 1.50
CA HIS A 284 32.54 7.80 2.92
C HIS A 284 31.97 6.60 3.68
N ILE A 285 32.61 6.22 4.78
CA ILE A 285 32.16 5.14 5.66
C ILE A 285 32.05 5.67 7.08
N GLN A 286 30.90 5.50 7.72
CA GLN A 286 30.65 5.95 9.09
C GLN A 286 29.77 4.96 9.84
N GLN A 287 30.14 4.65 11.08
CA GLN A 287 29.28 3.87 11.98
C GLN A 287 28.42 4.79 12.85
N PHE A 288 27.19 4.36 13.12
CA PHE A 288 26.26 5.07 14.01
C PHE A 288 25.35 4.08 14.75
N THR A 289 24.92 4.46 15.96
CA THR A 289 24.09 3.61 16.81
C THR A 289 22.67 4.17 16.89
N VAL A 290 21.69 3.32 16.61
CA VAL A 290 20.27 3.61 16.79
C VAL A 290 19.81 2.89 18.06
N ALA A 291 19.90 3.56 19.20
CA ALA A 291 19.63 2.95 20.52
C ALA A 291 18.16 3.07 20.96
N ASP A 292 17.47 4.12 20.52
CA ASP A 292 16.10 4.42 20.90
C ASP A 292 15.35 5.14 19.76
N ASN A 293 14.18 5.68 20.06
CA ASN A 293 13.34 6.39 19.08
C ASN A 293 13.73 7.86 18.89
N THR A 294 14.89 8.30 19.37
CA THR A 294 15.39 9.66 19.15
C THR A 294 15.85 9.80 17.69
N PRO A 295 15.25 10.71 16.89
CA PRO A 295 15.63 10.87 15.50
C PRO A 295 17.08 11.35 15.36
N LEU A 296 17.89 10.60 14.62
CA LEU A 296 19.26 11.00 14.28
C LEU A 296 19.28 11.78 12.96
N ARG A 297 20.14 12.79 12.90
CA ARG A 297 20.45 13.51 11.66
C ARG A 297 21.93 13.34 11.37
N LEU A 298 22.22 12.60 10.32
CA LEU A 298 23.57 12.31 9.85
C LEU A 298 23.81 13.17 8.61
N GLU A 299 24.86 13.98 8.65
CA GLU A 299 25.29 14.77 7.50
C GLU A 299 26.61 14.22 6.98
N VAL A 300 26.64 13.88 5.69
CA VAL A 300 27.80 13.33 5.00
C VAL A 300 28.28 14.33 3.98
N MET A 301 29.49 14.84 4.18
CA MET A 301 30.15 15.72 3.20
C MET A 301 30.99 14.88 2.25
N LEU A 302 30.56 14.75 0.99
CA LEU A 302 31.31 14.05 -0.05
C LEU A 302 32.36 14.97 -0.66
N LYS A 303 33.62 14.52 -0.58
CA LYS A 303 34.76 15.14 -1.24
C LYS A 303 34.95 14.56 -2.63
N LYS A 304 35.31 15.40 -3.59
CA LYS A 304 35.74 14.93 -4.92
C LYS A 304 37.10 14.27 -4.81
N LYS A 305 37.34 13.23 -5.61
CA LYS A 305 38.66 12.63 -5.74
C LYS A 305 39.59 13.62 -6.43
N GLU A 306 40.76 13.86 -5.86
CA GLU A 306 41.79 14.66 -6.52
C GLU A 306 42.19 13.97 -7.85
N GLY A 307 42.07 14.70 -8.97
CA GLY A 307 42.55 14.25 -10.28
C GLY A 307 41.51 13.77 -11.30
N VAL A 308 40.20 14.01 -11.10
CA VAL A 308 39.18 13.76 -12.14
C VAL A 308 38.59 15.09 -12.61
N ASN A 309 39.10 15.58 -13.75
CA ASN A 309 38.44 16.62 -14.57
C ASN A 309 37.29 16.01 -15.37
#